data_AF-A0A166U636-F1
#
_entry.id   AF-A0A166U636-F1
#
_cell.length_a   1.000
_cell.length_b   1.000
_cell.length_c   1.000
_cell.angle_alpha   90.00
_cell.angle_beta   90.00
_cell.angle_gamma   90.00
#
_symmetry.space_group_name_H-M   'P 1'
#
loop_
_entity.id
_entity.type
_entity.pdbx_description
1 polymer ?
#
loop_
_entity_poly.entity_id
_entity_poly.type
_entity_poly.pdbx_seq_one_letter_code
_entity_poly.pdbx_strand_id
1 'polypeptide(L)'
;MACAGRIIGFDEAEFSATDPASRIQRDSINFEGVLEIETLDWLSVCGKELVEKDLRRRDIKKRIGNVPSSSNLTLAEVYRKDPVFVADKSQGRRIKLRIRGQKNMAAMFMTADVLPHGLLIVTKDMVTKSAHRKFEVTSLEEDMYNLSRNFFERYRLLAAMNFIVQHGSNKTELASRGIDYFVHNYLTECAAGYKLSLDSSDKVNTQRRRIFHPHGADKGESSKPIKGRHIHRAEVLGMFAAHAEWLLMHQIDLKQKKIIDLESWATFCKTIVIQRKRARQHGVQWGQAYNDINNDGTDDEVDFARAGLPPDQVKKLRTTLKKRLGAVRAARSKKTLHKAATKPTSDSSEFEHEPDVESQNDELADDVASDHEPEPIVDFDSDFSVDTTPPASASSDVEEDMDPQWPEPEILTVLPCEILDPPQVPGYSHQWTCPVHRCAYTIDMLHLTDENTRGLDSDTKRFLCGKRWHLGDEKVLDCLEEIINFHYIDHLTHLDIQIAADFDWIHPESHVPRTRERGPQPRLEMDKLVKEEDVSMDPISPGRRRSARQRPSFFYTR
;
A
#
# COMPACT_ATOMS: atom_id res chain seq x y z
N MET A 1 13.32 -3.79 1.70
CA MET A 1 13.84 -5.19 1.82
C MET A 1 14.10 -5.73 0.43
N ALA A 2 14.94 -6.75 0.26
CA ALA A 2 15.26 -7.31 -1.05
C ALA A 2 15.45 -8.83 -1.04
N CYS A 3 15.07 -9.47 -2.14
CA CYS A 3 15.29 -10.89 -2.42
C CYS A 3 15.81 -11.04 -3.86
N ALA A 4 16.90 -11.77 -4.05
CA ALA A 4 17.59 -11.88 -5.35
C ALA A 4 17.90 -10.51 -6.02
N GLY A 5 18.25 -9.50 -5.22
CA GLY A 5 18.53 -8.14 -5.71
C GLY A 5 17.31 -7.28 -6.06
N ARG A 6 16.09 -7.83 -6.02
CA ARG A 6 14.85 -7.08 -6.26
C ARG A 6 14.24 -6.60 -4.94
N ILE A 7 13.75 -5.37 -4.91
CA ILE A 7 12.99 -4.83 -3.78
C ILE A 7 11.67 -5.60 -3.65
N ILE A 8 11.36 -6.04 -2.43
CA ILE A 8 10.13 -6.76 -2.10
C ILE A 8 9.50 -6.18 -0.84
N GLY A 9 8.17 -6.18 -0.77
CA GLY A 9 7.40 -5.80 0.42
C GLY A 9 7.14 -6.96 1.39
N PHE A 10 6.49 -6.68 2.51
CA PHE A 10 6.01 -7.70 3.45
C PHE A 10 4.88 -8.55 2.86
N ASP A 11 4.11 -8.02 1.89
CA ASP A 11 3.07 -8.79 1.22
C ASP A 11 3.68 -10.02 0.54
N GLU A 12 4.79 -9.82 -0.17
CA GLU A 12 5.52 -10.91 -0.84
C GLU A 12 6.41 -11.71 0.12
N ALA A 13 7.05 -11.04 1.09
CA ALA A 13 7.99 -11.68 2.01
C ALA A 13 7.30 -12.64 3.01
N GLU A 14 6.03 -12.39 3.34
CA GLU A 14 5.26 -13.19 4.32
C GLU A 14 4.20 -14.06 3.68
N PHE A 15 3.63 -13.66 2.54
CA PHE A 15 2.55 -14.40 1.87
C PHE A 15 3.04 -14.87 0.49
N SER A 16 3.14 -16.19 0.32
CA SER A 16 3.67 -16.84 -0.89
C SER A 16 2.64 -16.86 -2.04
N ALA A 17 2.15 -15.69 -2.46
CA ALA A 17 0.99 -15.55 -3.35
C ALA A 17 1.22 -16.02 -4.79
N THR A 18 2.41 -15.82 -5.35
CA THR A 18 2.65 -15.95 -6.79
C THR A 18 4.01 -16.55 -7.09
N ASP A 19 4.13 -17.88 -7.05
CA ASP A 19 5.41 -18.62 -7.25
C ASP A 19 6.68 -17.94 -6.67
N PRO A 20 6.67 -17.24 -5.50
CA PRO A 20 7.90 -16.71 -4.92
C PRO A 20 8.45 -17.77 -3.95
N ALA A 21 7.71 -18.85 -3.68
CA ALA A 21 8.17 -19.96 -2.88
C ALA A 21 9.43 -20.54 -3.53
N SER A 22 9.52 -20.63 -4.85
CA SER A 22 10.75 -21.06 -5.52
C SER A 22 11.91 -20.06 -5.30
N ARG A 23 11.66 -18.75 -5.35
CA ARG A 23 12.69 -17.71 -5.17
C ARG A 23 13.08 -17.51 -3.71
N ILE A 24 12.13 -17.24 -2.82
CA ILE A 24 12.34 -17.03 -1.37
C ILE A 24 12.85 -18.30 -0.67
N GLN A 25 12.53 -19.51 -1.16
CA GLN A 25 13.17 -20.72 -0.64
C GLN A 25 14.63 -20.86 -1.07
N ARG A 26 15.04 -20.28 -2.20
CA ARG A 26 16.41 -20.33 -2.72
C ARG A 26 17.27 -19.19 -2.20
N ASP A 27 16.72 -17.99 -2.18
CA ASP A 27 17.43 -16.75 -1.89
C ASP A 27 17.07 -16.20 -0.52
N SER A 28 18.07 -15.68 0.18
CA SER A 28 17.85 -15.04 1.46
C SER A 28 17.13 -13.71 1.31
N ILE A 29 16.10 -13.47 2.14
CA ILE A 29 15.51 -12.14 2.28
C ILE A 29 16.50 -11.30 3.09
N ASN A 30 17.10 -10.31 2.42
CA ASN A 30 17.97 -9.34 3.05
C ASN A 30 17.18 -8.05 3.30
N PHE A 31 17.43 -7.40 4.42
CA PHE A 31 16.93 -6.06 4.65
C PHE A 31 18.11 -5.13 4.88
N GLU A 32 17.89 -3.88 4.51
CA GLU A 32 18.76 -2.77 4.85
C GLU A 32 17.94 -1.77 5.66
N GLY A 33 18.60 -1.09 6.58
CA GLY A 33 17.96 -0.10 7.42
C GLY A 33 18.97 0.86 8.01
N VAL A 34 18.46 1.89 8.66
CA VAL A 34 19.27 2.84 9.41
C VAL A 34 18.93 2.67 10.89
N LEU A 35 19.93 2.35 11.69
CA LEU A 35 19.82 2.38 13.15
C LEU A 35 20.23 3.76 13.65
N GLU A 36 19.37 4.39 14.44
CA GLU A 36 19.74 5.55 15.24
C GLU A 36 20.26 5.05 16.59
N ILE A 37 21.52 5.33 16.89
CA ILE A 37 22.12 4.96 18.17
C ILE A 37 22.12 6.17 19.08
N GLU A 38 21.38 6.08 20.17
CA GLU A 38 21.30 7.13 21.19
C GLU A 38 22.44 7.04 22.20
N THR A 39 22.89 5.83 22.52
CA THR A 39 23.97 5.61 23.48
C THR A 39 25.02 4.67 22.89
N LEU A 40 26.30 5.00 23.09
CA LEU A 40 27.40 4.17 22.60
C LEU A 40 27.43 2.77 23.25
N ASP A 41 26.73 2.57 24.37
CA ASP A 41 26.68 1.29 25.08
C ASP A 41 25.92 0.20 24.31
N TRP A 42 25.15 0.57 23.28
CA TRP A 42 24.54 -0.38 22.35
C TRP A 42 25.58 -1.05 21.44
N LEU A 43 26.75 -0.45 21.29
CA LEU A 43 27.84 -1.00 20.49
C LEU A 43 28.79 -1.82 21.36
N SER A 44 29.12 -3.03 20.90
CA SER A 44 30.24 -3.79 21.44
C SER A 44 31.55 -3.02 21.23
N VAL A 45 32.62 -3.39 21.94
CA VAL A 45 33.95 -2.76 21.78
C VAL A 45 34.40 -2.76 20.31
N CYS A 46 34.31 -3.92 19.65
CA CYS A 46 34.60 -4.05 18.22
C CYS A 46 33.66 -3.19 17.35
N GLY A 47 32.38 -3.08 17.72
CA GLY A 47 31.43 -2.20 17.05
C GLY A 47 31.82 -0.72 17.14
N LYS A 48 32.27 -0.25 18.32
CA LYS A 48 32.77 1.11 18.53
C LYS A 48 33.99 1.38 17.65
N GLU A 49 34.97 0.48 17.63
CA GLU A 49 36.17 0.61 16.80
C GLU A 49 35.85 0.67 15.31
N LEU A 50 34.94 -0.19 14.81
CA LEU A 50 34.53 -0.21 13.41
C LEU A 50 33.84 1.10 12.99
N VAL A 51 32.91 1.58 13.82
CA VAL A 51 32.18 2.81 13.54
C VAL A 51 33.11 4.02 13.61
N GLU A 52 34.04 4.06 14.57
CA GLU A 52 35.03 5.13 14.69
C GLU A 52 36.00 5.15 13.50
N LYS A 53 36.44 3.96 13.04
CA LYS A 53 37.26 3.83 11.83
C LYS A 53 36.53 4.36 10.59
N ASP A 54 35.24 4.04 10.44
CA ASP A 54 34.43 4.56 9.34
C ASP A 54 34.23 6.08 9.42
N LEU A 55 33.98 6.59 10.63
CA LEU A 55 33.86 8.02 10.92
C LEU A 55 35.13 8.79 10.50
N ARG A 56 36.31 8.32 10.92
CA ARG A 56 37.60 8.91 10.54
C ARG A 56 37.82 8.87 9.03
N ARG A 57 37.47 7.76 8.37
CA ARG A 57 37.57 7.62 6.91
C ARG A 57 36.69 8.67 6.19
N ARG A 58 35.48 8.90 6.66
CA ARG A 58 34.56 9.91 6.09
C ARG A 58 35.07 11.34 6.32
N ASP A 59 35.59 11.62 7.50
CA ASP A 59 36.20 12.92 7.84
C ASP A 59 37.39 13.23 6.92
N ILE A 60 38.31 12.29 6.73
CA ILE A 60 39.44 12.43 5.77
C ILE A 60 38.91 12.69 4.35
N LYS A 61 37.91 11.92 3.90
CA LYS A 61 37.32 12.10 2.56
C LYS A 61 36.66 13.47 2.37
N LYS A 62 36.12 14.09 3.43
CA LYS A 62 35.48 15.41 3.35
C LYS A 62 36.48 16.57 3.34
N ARG A 63 37.68 16.39 3.91
CA ARG A 63 38.73 17.42 3.99
C ARG A 63 39.53 17.59 2.69
N ILE A 64 38.88 17.49 1.53
CA ILE A 64 39.54 17.62 0.21
C ILE A 64 40.15 19.03 0.10
N GLY A 65 41.46 19.14 0.36
CA GLY A 65 42.24 20.38 0.32
C GLY A 65 43.27 20.50 1.46
N ASN A 66 44.51 20.03 1.23
CA ASN A 66 45.74 20.34 1.99
C ASN A 66 45.80 20.14 3.53
N VAL A 67 44.93 19.35 4.15
CA VAL A 67 45.01 19.03 5.60
C VAL A 67 45.24 17.52 5.84
N PRO A 68 45.66 17.11 7.06
CA PRO A 68 46.65 16.05 7.28
C PRO A 68 46.09 14.65 6.98
N SER A 69 46.99 13.70 6.72
CA SER A 69 46.69 12.31 6.35
C SER A 69 45.92 11.49 7.40
N SER A 70 45.70 12.01 8.62
CA SER A 70 45.01 11.32 9.71
C SER A 70 43.92 12.18 10.36
N SER A 71 42.79 11.54 10.65
CA SER A 71 41.72 12.11 11.47
C SER A 71 41.87 11.63 12.92
N ASN A 72 41.87 12.57 13.86
CA ASN A 72 41.84 12.29 15.30
C ASN A 72 40.41 12.17 15.84
N LEU A 73 39.39 12.23 14.98
CA LEU A 73 38.00 12.21 15.40
C LEU A 73 37.66 10.87 16.06
N THR A 74 37.17 10.93 17.29
CA THR A 74 36.71 9.76 18.04
C THR A 74 35.19 9.76 18.20
N LEU A 75 34.59 8.58 18.40
CA LEU A 75 33.15 8.51 18.72
C LEU A 75 32.82 9.19 20.04
N ALA A 76 33.73 9.11 21.02
CA ALA A 76 33.56 9.79 22.30
C ALA A 76 33.48 11.32 22.13
N GLU A 77 34.25 11.90 21.22
CA GLU A 77 34.17 13.34 20.89
C GLU A 77 32.86 13.69 20.18
N VAL A 78 32.38 12.83 19.27
CA VAL A 78 31.07 13.03 18.64
C VAL A 78 29.97 13.01 19.70
N TYR A 79 30.01 12.11 20.67
CA TYR A 79 29.00 12.03 21.75
C TYR A 79 29.27 12.96 22.93
N ARG A 80 30.34 13.77 22.90
CA ARG A 80 30.65 14.68 24.00
C ARG A 80 29.49 15.66 24.20
N LYS A 81 28.95 15.69 25.41
CA LYS A 81 27.89 16.62 25.85
C LYS A 81 28.47 18.02 26.06
N ASP A 82 29.10 18.56 25.03
CA ASP A 82 29.65 19.91 25.11
C ASP A 82 28.50 20.92 24.98
N PRO A 83 28.21 21.74 26.01
CA PRO A 83 27.04 22.63 26.05
C PRO A 83 27.01 23.66 24.91
N VAL A 84 28.13 23.90 24.24
CA VAL A 84 28.28 24.93 23.19
C VAL A 84 27.59 24.55 21.88
N PHE A 85 27.39 23.26 21.59
CA PHE A 85 26.83 22.77 20.31
C PHE A 85 25.43 22.19 20.44
N VAL A 86 24.73 22.47 21.54
CA VAL A 86 23.39 21.95 21.81
C VAL A 86 22.37 22.99 21.37
N ALA A 87 22.13 23.06 20.05
CA ALA A 87 21.06 23.91 19.51
C ALA A 87 19.65 23.40 19.92
N ASP A 88 19.53 22.14 20.33
CA ASP A 88 18.31 21.58 20.91
C ASP A 88 18.67 20.72 22.14
N LYS A 89 18.45 21.27 23.35
CA LYS A 89 18.79 20.61 24.64
C LYS A 89 18.06 19.30 24.86
N SER A 90 17.02 19.02 24.07
CA SER A 90 16.18 17.84 24.21
C SER A 90 16.72 16.59 23.49
N GLN A 91 17.52 16.76 22.43
CA GLN A 91 18.00 15.63 21.62
C GLN A 91 19.53 15.53 21.70
N GLY A 92 20.02 14.61 22.53
CA GLY A 92 21.45 14.26 22.54
C GLY A 92 21.95 13.89 21.14
N ARG A 93 23.24 14.06 20.88
CA ARG A 93 23.83 13.69 19.57
C ARG A 93 23.59 12.20 19.29
N ARG A 94 23.04 11.89 18.12
CA ARG A 94 22.79 10.53 17.63
C ARG A 94 23.68 10.23 16.43
N ILE A 95 24.12 8.98 16.28
CA ILE A 95 24.72 8.51 15.03
C ILE A 95 23.74 7.62 14.29
N LYS A 96 23.76 7.74 12.96
CA LYS A 96 22.96 6.92 12.05
C LYS A 96 23.87 5.85 11.43
N LEU A 97 23.59 4.58 11.71
CA LEU A 97 24.32 3.45 11.15
C LEU A 97 23.47 2.75 10.09
N ARG A 98 23.98 2.65 8.86
CA ARG A 98 23.38 1.78 7.85
C ARG A 98 23.72 0.33 8.18
N ILE A 99 22.70 -0.49 8.38
CA ILE A 99 22.84 -1.92 8.65
C ILE A 99 22.28 -2.73 7.48
N ARG A 100 22.81 -3.95 7.35
CA ARG A 100 22.26 -4.98 6.48
C ARG A 100 22.15 -6.26 7.29
N GLY A 101 21.04 -6.97 7.15
CA GLY A 101 20.83 -8.25 7.82
C GLY A 101 19.98 -9.21 7.00
N GLN A 102 20.01 -10.48 7.39
CA GLN A 102 19.18 -11.53 6.81
C GLN A 102 17.96 -11.79 7.70
N LYS A 103 16.77 -11.59 7.15
CA LYS A 103 15.50 -11.94 7.82
C LYS A 103 15.41 -13.44 7.99
N ASN A 104 15.04 -13.89 9.18
CA ASN A 104 15.00 -15.32 9.53
C ASN A 104 13.63 -15.82 9.97
N MET A 105 12.77 -14.93 10.47
CA MET A 105 11.41 -15.27 10.89
C MET A 105 10.40 -14.37 10.19
N ALA A 106 9.13 -14.71 10.30
CA ALA A 106 8.05 -13.83 9.87
C ALA A 106 8.12 -12.50 10.64
N ALA A 107 7.88 -11.39 9.96
CA ALA A 107 7.71 -10.11 10.61
C ALA A 107 6.47 -10.14 11.50
N MET A 108 6.55 -9.50 12.66
CA MET A 108 5.43 -9.41 13.59
C MET A 108 4.97 -7.96 13.65
N PHE A 109 3.72 -7.71 13.32
CA PHE A 109 3.13 -6.37 13.38
C PHE A 109 1.87 -6.42 14.24
N MET A 110 1.88 -5.69 15.36
CA MET A 110 0.79 -5.65 16.34
C MET A 110 0.35 -7.01 16.91
N THR A 111 1.22 -8.02 16.82
CA THR A 111 0.96 -9.39 17.31
C THR A 111 1.98 -9.87 18.34
N ALA A 112 3.07 -9.13 18.53
CA ALA A 112 4.09 -9.46 19.50
C ALA A 112 3.79 -8.79 20.84
N ASP A 113 3.80 -9.57 21.93
CA ASP A 113 3.58 -9.04 23.29
C ASP A 113 4.62 -7.96 23.68
N VAL A 114 5.85 -8.10 23.18
CA VAL A 114 6.95 -7.16 23.44
C VAL A 114 6.83 -5.85 22.67
N LEU A 115 6.00 -5.82 21.62
CA LEU A 115 5.82 -4.65 20.76
C LEU A 115 4.38 -4.64 20.21
N PRO A 116 3.38 -4.31 21.06
CA PRO A 116 1.96 -4.45 20.70
C PRO A 116 1.49 -3.45 19.64
N HIS A 117 2.24 -2.35 19.43
CA HIS A 117 1.86 -1.27 18.50
C HIS A 117 2.89 -1.04 17.39
N GLY A 118 3.89 -1.91 17.25
CA GLY A 118 5.00 -1.71 16.31
C GLY A 118 5.24 -2.90 15.39
N LEU A 119 6.19 -2.70 14.47
CA LEU A 119 6.69 -3.70 13.54
C LEU A 119 8.02 -4.25 14.04
N LEU A 120 8.08 -5.56 14.26
CA LEU A 120 9.24 -6.28 14.74
C LEU A 120 9.81 -7.19 13.64
N ILE A 121 11.06 -6.93 13.24
CA ILE A 121 11.82 -7.83 12.36
C ILE A 121 12.79 -8.65 13.21
N VAL A 122 12.84 -9.95 12.93
CA VAL A 122 13.79 -10.87 13.58
C VAL A 122 14.79 -11.42 12.56
N THR A 123 16.07 -11.24 12.87
CA THR A 123 17.18 -11.56 11.98
C THR A 123 18.02 -12.67 12.57
N LYS A 124 18.72 -13.39 11.69
CA LYS A 124 19.75 -14.36 12.12
C LYS A 124 21.01 -13.59 12.49
N ASP A 125 21.59 -13.86 13.66
CA ASP A 125 22.94 -13.38 13.94
C ASP A 125 23.94 -14.18 13.09
N MET A 126 24.65 -13.49 12.21
CA MET A 126 25.60 -14.13 11.29
C MET A 126 26.86 -14.64 12.01
N VAL A 127 27.19 -14.06 13.18
CA VAL A 127 28.38 -14.41 13.96
C VAL A 127 28.12 -15.65 14.78
N THR A 128 27.05 -15.64 15.59
CA THR A 128 26.77 -16.74 16.53
C THR A 128 25.90 -17.84 15.92
N LYS A 129 25.15 -17.55 14.84
CA LYS A 129 24.17 -18.42 14.16
C LYS A 129 23.01 -18.95 15.03
N SER A 130 23.17 -18.96 16.35
CA SER A 130 22.19 -19.40 17.35
C SER A 130 21.38 -18.24 17.94
N ALA A 131 21.91 -17.02 17.91
CA ALA A 131 21.19 -15.86 18.41
C ALA A 131 20.31 -15.22 17.33
N HIS A 132 19.16 -14.70 17.77
CA HIS A 132 18.29 -13.85 16.97
C HIS A 132 18.43 -12.41 17.43
N ARG A 133 18.53 -11.48 16.48
CA ARG A 133 18.43 -10.05 16.77
C ARG A 133 17.04 -9.57 16.40
N LYS A 134 16.50 -8.70 17.23
CA LYS A 134 15.15 -8.14 17.07
C LYS A 134 15.31 -6.65 16.82
N PHE A 135 14.62 -6.14 15.80
CA PHE A 135 14.63 -4.74 15.43
C PHE A 135 13.19 -4.23 15.39
N GLU A 136 12.91 -3.20 16.16
CA GLU A 136 11.73 -2.38 15.96
C GLU A 136 11.94 -1.51 14.71
N VAL A 137 10.97 -1.52 13.83
CA VAL A 137 10.97 -0.72 12.60
C VAL A 137 10.10 0.51 12.85
N THR A 138 10.75 1.65 13.00
CA THR A 138 10.09 2.94 13.27
C THR A 138 9.64 3.66 12.00
N SER A 139 10.30 3.38 10.87
CA SER A 139 10.00 3.97 9.57
C SER A 139 10.30 2.99 8.43
N LEU A 140 9.66 3.21 7.29
CA LEU A 140 9.85 2.44 6.07
C LEU A 140 10.03 3.40 4.90
N GLU A 141 10.83 2.98 3.93
CA GLU A 141 10.89 3.60 2.61
C GLU A 141 9.51 3.51 1.93
N GLU A 142 9.18 4.51 1.11
CA GLU A 142 7.85 4.64 0.50
C GLU A 142 7.49 3.43 -0.38
N ASP A 143 8.37 3.04 -1.29
CA ASP A 143 8.17 1.85 -2.15
C ASP A 143 7.95 0.59 -1.33
N MET A 144 8.75 0.43 -0.27
CA MET A 144 8.66 -0.69 0.64
C MET A 144 7.30 -0.70 1.37
N TYR A 145 6.81 0.47 1.80
CA TYR A 145 5.50 0.61 2.43
C TYR A 145 4.38 0.25 1.46
N ASN A 146 4.42 0.78 0.23
CA ASN A 146 3.43 0.52 -0.82
C ASN A 146 3.35 -0.98 -1.16
N LEU A 147 4.50 -1.65 -1.28
CA LEU A 147 4.58 -3.10 -1.49
C LEU A 147 4.15 -3.94 -0.26
N SER A 148 3.90 -3.31 0.88
CA SER A 148 3.56 -3.96 2.16
C SER A 148 2.19 -3.55 2.70
N ARG A 149 1.41 -2.84 1.89
CA ARG A 149 0.18 -2.20 2.35
C ARG A 149 -0.83 -3.22 2.84
N ASN A 150 -1.03 -4.33 2.14
CA ASN A 150 -1.98 -5.35 2.57
C ASN A 150 -1.56 -6.01 3.88
N PHE A 151 -0.27 -6.27 4.07
CA PHE A 151 0.30 -6.79 5.31
C PHE A 151 -0.09 -5.88 6.48
N PHE A 152 0.15 -4.57 6.37
CA PHE A 152 -0.21 -3.64 7.44
C PHE A 152 -1.72 -3.58 7.69
N GLU A 153 -2.54 -3.51 6.64
CA GLU A 153 -4.00 -3.46 6.78
C GLU A 153 -4.56 -4.73 7.41
N ARG A 154 -4.10 -5.91 6.99
CA ARG A 154 -4.49 -7.22 7.54
C ARG A 154 -4.23 -7.33 9.03
N TYR A 155 -3.01 -6.97 9.46
CA TYR A 155 -2.62 -7.08 10.85
C TYR A 155 -3.22 -5.98 11.73
N ARG A 156 -3.42 -4.75 11.23
CA ARG A 156 -4.24 -3.73 11.93
C ARG A 156 -5.67 -4.21 12.15
N LEU A 157 -6.27 -4.78 11.11
CA LEU A 157 -7.63 -5.30 11.19
C LEU A 157 -7.72 -6.46 12.19
N LEU A 158 -6.76 -7.38 12.16
CA LEU A 158 -6.67 -8.47 13.13
C LEU A 158 -6.49 -7.96 14.57
N ALA A 159 -5.64 -6.95 14.77
CA ALA A 159 -5.45 -6.32 16.08
C ALA A 159 -6.76 -5.66 16.57
N ALA A 160 -7.48 -4.96 15.70
CA ALA A 160 -8.79 -4.39 16.01
C ALA A 160 -9.82 -5.46 16.37
N MET A 161 -9.86 -6.58 15.63
CA MET A 161 -10.74 -7.71 15.95
C MET A 161 -10.42 -8.35 17.31
N ASN A 162 -9.13 -8.51 17.63
CA ASN A 162 -8.70 -9.00 18.93
C ASN A 162 -9.11 -8.03 20.05
N PHE A 163 -8.93 -6.73 19.83
CA PHE A 163 -9.38 -5.71 20.77
C PHE A 163 -10.89 -5.83 21.02
N ILE A 164 -11.71 -5.88 19.96
CA ILE A 164 -13.18 -6.00 20.04
C ILE A 164 -13.58 -7.23 20.87
N VAL A 165 -12.91 -8.36 20.66
CA VAL A 165 -13.20 -9.60 21.41
C VAL A 165 -12.77 -9.51 22.87
N GLN A 166 -11.71 -8.76 23.18
CA GLN A 166 -11.19 -8.61 24.54
C GLN A 166 -11.99 -7.57 25.36
N HIS A 167 -12.44 -6.49 24.73
CA HIS A 167 -13.06 -5.34 25.40
C HIS A 167 -14.57 -5.23 25.16
N GLY A 168 -15.12 -6.02 24.23
CA GLY A 168 -16.55 -6.04 23.97
C GLY A 168 -17.34 -6.27 25.26
N SER A 169 -18.37 -5.46 25.46
CA SER A 169 -19.20 -5.38 26.68
C SER A 169 -19.88 -6.69 27.08
N ASN A 170 -19.83 -7.71 26.23
CA ASN A 170 -20.39 -9.02 26.47
C ASN A 170 -19.38 -10.11 26.07
N LYS A 171 -19.34 -11.20 26.85
CA LYS A 171 -18.68 -12.46 26.47
C LYS A 171 -19.45 -13.12 25.32
N THR A 172 -19.59 -12.43 24.19
CA THR A 172 -20.30 -12.91 23.01
C THR A 172 -19.70 -14.24 22.61
N GLU A 173 -20.54 -15.27 22.56
CA GLU A 173 -20.11 -16.61 22.17
C GLU A 173 -19.50 -16.60 20.78
N LEU A 174 -18.54 -17.50 20.53
CA LEU A 174 -17.86 -17.58 19.24
C LEU A 174 -18.84 -17.68 18.06
N ALA A 175 -19.95 -18.41 18.24
CA ALA A 175 -20.97 -18.61 17.21
C ALA A 175 -21.68 -17.32 16.77
N SER A 176 -21.73 -16.30 17.63
CA SER A 176 -22.37 -15.01 17.36
C SER A 176 -21.39 -13.97 16.81
N ARG A 177 -20.10 -14.31 16.67
CA ARG A 177 -19.06 -13.41 16.14
C ARG A 177 -19.00 -13.47 14.62
N GLY A 178 -20.11 -13.08 14.00
CA GLY A 178 -20.27 -12.88 12.54
C GLY A 178 -19.83 -11.48 12.10
N ILE A 179 -19.90 -11.19 10.80
CA ILE A 179 -19.39 -9.92 10.25
C ILE A 179 -20.07 -8.70 10.86
N ASP A 180 -21.39 -8.76 11.07
CA ASP A 180 -22.15 -7.66 11.64
C ASP A 180 -21.70 -7.32 13.07
N TYR A 181 -21.31 -8.33 13.86
CA TYR A 181 -20.72 -8.13 15.18
C TYR A 181 -19.43 -7.31 15.08
N PHE A 182 -18.51 -7.67 14.19
CA PHE A 182 -17.25 -6.95 14.07
C PHE A 182 -17.41 -5.56 13.46
N VAL A 183 -18.30 -5.37 12.49
CA VAL A 183 -18.56 -4.05 11.90
C VAL A 183 -19.20 -3.12 12.92
N HIS A 184 -20.20 -3.59 13.66
CA HIS A 184 -20.84 -2.80 14.71
C HIS A 184 -19.84 -2.39 15.79
N ASN A 185 -19.11 -3.36 16.37
CA ASN A 185 -18.14 -3.06 17.42
C ASN A 185 -16.94 -2.27 16.91
N TYR A 186 -16.58 -2.38 15.62
CA TYR A 186 -15.56 -1.51 15.06
C TYR A 186 -16.05 -0.06 15.02
N LEU A 187 -17.30 0.18 14.63
CA LEU A 187 -17.84 1.54 14.63
C LEU A 187 -17.95 2.12 16.05
N THR A 188 -18.43 1.33 17.02
CA THR A 188 -18.64 1.80 18.39
C THR A 188 -17.35 1.92 19.20
N GLU A 189 -16.47 0.91 19.12
CA GLU A 189 -15.25 0.84 19.94
C GLU A 189 -14.04 1.43 19.22
N CYS A 190 -13.94 1.25 17.89
CA CYS A 190 -12.76 1.67 17.14
C CYS A 190 -12.86 3.04 16.48
N ALA A 191 -13.92 3.27 15.71
CA ALA A 191 -14.07 4.45 14.86
C ALA A 191 -14.51 5.68 15.65
N ALA A 192 -15.23 5.50 16.75
CA ALA A 192 -15.76 6.60 17.57
C ALA A 192 -14.71 7.33 18.43
N GLY A 193 -13.43 7.35 18.04
CA GLY A 193 -12.37 8.05 18.78
C GLY A 193 -11.80 7.27 19.96
N TYR A 194 -11.50 5.99 19.72
CA TYR A 194 -10.90 5.01 20.63
C TYR A 194 -10.42 5.51 22.02
N LYS A 195 -11.11 5.04 23.08
CA LYS A 195 -10.63 4.95 24.48
C LYS A 195 -9.49 3.90 24.65
N LEU A 196 -8.54 3.83 23.72
CA LEU A 196 -7.44 2.85 23.74
C LEU A 196 -6.25 3.26 24.62
N SER A 197 -6.35 4.40 25.31
CA SER A 197 -5.37 4.79 26.33
C SER A 197 -5.60 3.94 27.58
N LEU A 198 -5.01 2.74 27.61
CA LEU A 198 -4.94 1.91 28.81
C LEU A 198 -4.16 2.59 29.96
N ASP A 199 -3.35 3.60 29.64
CA ASP A 199 -2.71 4.47 30.64
C ASP A 199 -3.37 5.84 30.68
N SER A 200 -4.05 6.10 31.80
CA SER A 200 -4.97 7.21 32.03
C SER A 200 -4.32 8.61 32.12
N SER A 201 -3.08 8.83 31.69
CA SER A 201 -2.42 10.14 31.77
C SER A 201 -2.22 10.86 30.44
N ASP A 202 -2.09 10.15 29.32
CA ASP A 202 -1.88 10.75 27.99
C ASP A 202 -3.04 10.43 27.05
N LYS A 203 -4.16 11.16 27.23
CA LYS A 203 -5.32 11.14 26.32
C LYS A 203 -5.00 11.83 24.99
N VAL A 204 -3.94 11.40 24.30
CA VAL A 204 -3.69 11.83 22.92
C VAL A 204 -4.65 11.04 22.05
N ASN A 205 -5.71 11.72 21.62
CA ASN A 205 -6.72 11.21 20.70
C ASN A 205 -6.05 10.93 19.34
N THR A 206 -5.56 9.70 19.15
CA THR A 206 -4.72 9.27 18.01
C THR A 206 -5.43 9.25 16.66
N GLN A 207 -6.74 9.53 16.62
CA GLN A 207 -7.50 9.74 15.39
C GLN A 207 -7.52 11.20 14.92
N ARG A 208 -6.84 12.13 15.60
CA ARG A 208 -6.56 13.44 15.00
C ARG A 208 -5.57 13.24 13.86
N ARG A 209 -6.05 13.34 12.62
CA ARG A 209 -5.18 13.47 11.43
C ARG A 209 -4.26 14.65 11.70
N ARG A 210 -2.96 14.38 11.93
CA ARG A 210 -1.95 15.43 12.00
C ARG A 210 -1.76 15.92 10.56
N ILE A 211 -2.41 17.02 10.23
CA ILE A 211 -2.16 17.71 8.96
C ILE A 211 -0.88 18.49 9.15
N PHE A 212 0.13 18.17 8.35
CA PHE A 212 1.37 18.93 8.32
C PHE A 212 1.13 20.16 7.46
N HIS A 213 1.19 21.34 8.07
CA HIS A 213 1.30 22.56 7.28
C HIS A 213 2.71 22.62 6.67
N PRO A 214 2.86 22.72 5.35
CA PRO A 214 4.16 22.68 4.67
C PRO A 214 5.11 23.83 5.05
N HIS A 215 4.62 24.86 5.75
CA HIS A 215 5.38 26.06 6.10
C HIS A 215 5.57 26.30 7.61
N GLY A 216 5.14 25.37 8.48
CA GLY A 216 5.37 25.47 9.92
C GLY A 216 6.57 24.65 10.37
N ALA A 217 7.69 25.30 10.70
CA ALA A 217 8.87 24.65 11.29
C ALA A 217 8.62 24.05 12.69
N ASP A 218 7.44 24.31 13.29
CA ASP A 218 7.10 23.87 14.62
C ASP A 218 6.20 22.63 14.62
N LYS A 219 6.83 21.48 14.89
CA LYS A 219 6.30 20.28 15.58
C LYS A 219 4.96 19.66 15.13
N GLY A 220 4.38 20.02 13.99
CA GLY A 220 3.29 19.26 13.37
C GLY A 220 2.04 19.08 14.26
N GLU A 221 1.79 20.00 15.17
CA GLU A 221 0.58 20.04 15.99
C GLU A 221 -0.35 21.11 15.41
N SER A 222 -1.47 20.70 14.82
CA SER A 222 -2.53 21.64 14.46
C SER A 222 -3.07 22.26 15.75
N SER A 223 -3.11 23.58 15.83
CA SER A 223 -3.64 24.31 16.98
C SER A 223 -5.15 24.07 17.18
N LYS A 224 -5.87 23.69 16.12
CA LYS A 224 -7.31 23.39 16.15
C LYS A 224 -7.58 21.88 16.10
N PRO A 225 -8.46 21.35 16.97
CA PRO A 225 -8.93 19.98 16.90
C PRO A 225 -9.88 19.82 15.70
N ILE A 226 -9.47 19.06 14.69
CA ILE A 226 -10.34 18.73 13.56
C ILE A 226 -11.18 17.50 13.91
N LYS A 227 -12.51 17.58 13.71
CA LYS A 227 -13.37 16.41 13.79
C LYS A 227 -13.12 15.54 12.55
N GLY A 228 -12.74 14.28 12.75
CA GLY A 228 -12.63 13.33 11.65
C GLY A 228 -13.97 13.15 10.94
N ARG A 229 -13.95 12.85 9.64
CA ARG A 229 -15.17 12.53 8.89
C ARG A 229 -15.90 11.34 9.51
N HIS A 230 -17.22 11.37 9.44
CA HIS A 230 -18.03 10.22 9.82
C HIS A 230 -17.65 8.99 8.96
N ILE A 231 -17.36 7.87 9.60
CA ILE A 231 -17.01 6.62 8.92
C ILE A 231 -18.29 5.81 8.71
N HIS A 232 -18.71 5.66 7.45
CA HIS A 232 -19.93 4.94 7.12
C HIS A 232 -19.75 3.41 7.28
N ARG A 233 -20.81 2.70 7.66
CA ARG A 233 -20.82 1.24 7.83
C ARG A 233 -20.31 0.49 6.59
N ALA A 234 -20.65 0.97 5.40
CA ALA A 234 -20.24 0.34 4.13
C ALA A 234 -18.72 0.38 3.91
N GLU A 235 -18.04 1.40 4.43
CA GLU A 235 -16.59 1.54 4.32
C GLU A 235 -15.89 0.53 5.23
N VAL A 236 -16.34 0.42 6.49
CA VAL A 236 -15.85 -0.59 7.44
C VAL A 236 -16.09 -2.00 6.89
N LEU A 237 -17.29 -2.25 6.35
CA LEU A 237 -17.61 -3.53 5.71
C LEU A 237 -16.71 -3.80 4.50
N GLY A 238 -16.41 -2.79 3.68
CA GLY A 238 -15.48 -2.88 2.55
C GLY A 238 -14.06 -3.22 3.00
N MET A 239 -13.57 -2.61 4.08
CA MET A 239 -12.27 -2.95 4.68
C MET A 239 -12.23 -4.41 5.16
N PHE A 240 -13.27 -4.90 5.84
CA PHE A 240 -13.35 -6.31 6.22
C PHE A 240 -13.44 -7.23 5.00
N ALA A 241 -14.19 -6.81 3.98
CA ALA A 241 -14.32 -7.56 2.74
C ALA A 241 -12.99 -7.72 2.02
N ALA A 242 -12.17 -6.66 1.93
CA ALA A 242 -10.84 -6.67 1.31
C ALA A 242 -9.93 -7.78 1.85
N HIS A 243 -10.05 -8.11 3.15
CA HIS A 243 -9.16 -9.05 3.82
C HIS A 243 -9.87 -10.30 4.38
N ALA A 244 -11.14 -10.55 3.99
CA ALA A 244 -11.97 -11.59 4.57
C ALA A 244 -11.41 -13.01 4.37
N GLU A 245 -10.93 -13.32 3.16
CA GLU A 245 -10.36 -14.63 2.83
C GLU A 245 -9.06 -14.88 3.60
N TRP A 246 -8.23 -13.85 3.76
CA TRP A 246 -7.01 -13.91 4.57
C TRP A 246 -7.32 -14.12 6.05
N LEU A 247 -8.29 -13.40 6.60
CA LEU A 247 -8.73 -13.57 7.99
C LEU A 247 -9.26 -14.99 8.23
N LEU A 248 -10.08 -15.51 7.32
CA LEU A 248 -10.60 -16.87 7.41
C LEU A 248 -9.48 -17.91 7.36
N MET A 249 -8.55 -17.77 6.41
CA MET A 249 -7.34 -18.62 6.30
C MET A 249 -6.56 -18.61 7.62
N HIS A 250 -6.23 -17.42 8.12
CA HIS A 250 -5.47 -17.25 9.36
C HIS A 250 -6.15 -17.97 10.53
N GLN A 251 -7.47 -17.84 10.67
CA GLN A 251 -8.25 -18.49 11.73
C GLN A 251 -8.42 -20.00 11.55
N ILE A 252 -8.27 -20.52 10.32
CA ILE A 252 -8.20 -21.97 10.07
C ILE A 252 -6.87 -22.52 10.58
N ASP A 253 -5.76 -21.83 10.29
CA ASP A 253 -4.42 -22.27 10.67
C ASP A 253 -4.17 -22.19 12.17
N LEU A 254 -4.82 -21.24 12.86
CA LEU A 254 -4.80 -21.18 14.31
C LEU A 254 -5.45 -22.42 14.94
N LYS A 255 -4.67 -23.11 15.80
CA LYS A 255 -5.13 -24.25 16.58
C LYS A 255 -5.97 -23.83 17.79
N GLN A 256 -5.70 -22.65 18.34
CA GLN A 256 -6.30 -22.12 19.56
C GLN A 256 -6.73 -20.66 19.37
N LYS A 257 -7.55 -20.14 20.29
CA LYS A 257 -8.01 -18.74 20.34
C LYS A 257 -8.65 -18.24 19.04
N LYS A 258 -9.63 -18.99 18.52
CA LYS A 258 -10.43 -18.51 17.39
C LYS A 258 -11.25 -17.29 17.83
N ILE A 259 -11.25 -16.25 17.00
CA ILE A 259 -12.01 -15.03 17.26
C ILE A 259 -13.27 -14.91 16.40
N ILE A 260 -13.35 -15.66 15.28
CA ILE A 260 -14.50 -15.67 14.36
C ILE A 260 -15.23 -17.01 14.36
N ASP A 261 -16.55 -16.97 14.07
CA ASP A 261 -17.27 -18.16 13.67
C ASP A 261 -16.91 -18.56 12.22
N LEU A 262 -16.30 -19.73 12.05
CA LEU A 262 -15.80 -20.16 10.73
C LEU A 262 -16.92 -20.38 9.71
N GLU A 263 -18.14 -20.72 10.14
CA GLU A 263 -19.27 -20.95 9.22
C GLU A 263 -19.87 -19.63 8.73
N SER A 264 -20.10 -18.69 9.64
CA SER A 264 -20.54 -17.32 9.33
C SER A 264 -19.54 -16.62 8.41
N TRP A 265 -18.23 -16.70 8.71
CA TRP A 265 -17.21 -16.06 7.88
C TRP A 265 -17.03 -16.71 6.51
N ALA A 266 -17.14 -18.04 6.41
CA ALA A 266 -17.12 -18.73 5.12
C ALA A 266 -18.34 -18.32 4.26
N THR A 267 -19.48 -18.08 4.88
CA THR A 267 -20.68 -17.55 4.20
C THR A 267 -20.44 -16.12 3.75
N PHE A 268 -19.88 -15.28 4.62
CA PHE A 268 -19.51 -13.89 4.28
C PHE A 268 -18.53 -13.80 3.10
N CYS A 269 -17.49 -14.64 3.07
CA CYS A 269 -16.53 -14.69 1.96
C CYS A 269 -17.23 -14.98 0.61
N LYS A 270 -18.21 -15.89 0.58
CA LYS A 270 -18.99 -16.15 -0.65
C LYS A 270 -19.83 -14.94 -1.07
N THR A 271 -20.47 -14.28 -0.10
CA THR A 271 -21.22 -13.04 -0.36
C THR A 271 -20.33 -11.95 -0.95
N ILE A 272 -19.10 -11.81 -0.46
CA ILE A 272 -18.13 -10.83 -0.97
C ILE A 272 -17.77 -11.09 -2.43
N VAL A 273 -17.56 -12.36 -2.82
CA VAL A 273 -17.27 -12.71 -4.23
C VAL A 273 -18.40 -12.21 -5.15
N ILE A 274 -19.65 -12.45 -4.77
CA ILE A 274 -20.83 -11.99 -5.51
C ILE A 274 -20.89 -10.45 -5.52
N GLN A 275 -20.68 -9.80 -4.38
CA GLN A 275 -20.75 -8.34 -4.25
C GLN A 275 -19.63 -7.63 -5.03
N ARG A 276 -18.41 -8.16 -5.05
CA ARG A 276 -17.30 -7.66 -5.88
C ARG A 276 -17.63 -7.74 -7.36
N LYS A 277 -18.18 -8.88 -7.81
CA LYS A 277 -18.63 -9.07 -9.20
C LYS A 277 -19.70 -8.04 -9.57
N ARG A 278 -20.68 -7.82 -8.69
CA ARG A 278 -21.72 -6.80 -8.89
C ARG A 278 -21.16 -5.39 -8.90
N ALA A 279 -20.28 -5.03 -7.96
CA ALA A 279 -19.67 -3.71 -7.91
C ALA A 279 -18.90 -3.40 -9.20
N ARG A 280 -18.13 -4.38 -9.70
CA ARG A 280 -17.40 -4.25 -10.98
C ARG A 280 -18.32 -4.06 -12.17
N GLN A 281 -19.46 -4.75 -12.23
CA GLN A 281 -20.47 -4.54 -13.29
C GLN A 281 -20.98 -3.09 -13.32
N HIS A 282 -20.86 -2.35 -12.21
CA HIS A 282 -21.21 -0.93 -12.11
C HIS A 282 -19.99 0.00 -12.14
N GLY A 283 -18.79 -0.50 -12.49
CA GLY A 283 -17.56 0.29 -12.52
C GLY A 283 -17.02 0.69 -11.14
N VAL A 284 -17.51 0.07 -10.06
CA VAL A 284 -17.11 0.39 -8.69
C VAL A 284 -16.14 -0.66 -8.14
N GLN A 285 -15.04 -0.21 -7.54
CA GLN A 285 -14.16 -1.08 -6.76
C GLN A 285 -14.66 -1.13 -5.31
N TRP A 286 -15.15 -2.29 -4.87
CA TRP A 286 -15.60 -2.49 -3.50
C TRP A 286 -14.98 -3.74 -2.90
N GLY A 287 -14.45 -3.61 -1.67
CA GLY A 287 -13.89 -4.73 -0.93
C GLY A 287 -12.69 -5.40 -1.60
N GLN A 288 -11.90 -4.68 -2.39
CA GLN A 288 -10.68 -5.18 -3.02
C GLN A 288 -9.46 -4.82 -2.17
N ALA A 289 -8.53 -5.76 -2.05
CA ALA A 289 -7.23 -5.50 -1.42
C ALA A 289 -6.36 -4.64 -2.36
N TYR A 290 -5.35 -3.98 -1.81
CA TYR A 290 -4.41 -3.18 -2.61
C TYR A 290 -3.68 -4.09 -3.60
N ASN A 291 -3.53 -3.64 -4.86
CA ASN A 291 -2.94 -4.42 -5.96
C ASN A 291 -3.67 -5.74 -6.32
N ASP A 292 -4.94 -5.93 -5.94
CA ASP A 292 -5.75 -7.07 -6.42
C ASP A 292 -6.18 -6.84 -7.88
N ILE A 293 -5.29 -7.13 -8.82
CA ILE A 293 -5.54 -6.96 -10.26
C ILE A 293 -6.46 -8.10 -10.73
N ASN A 294 -7.75 -7.79 -10.87
CA ASN A 294 -8.78 -8.50 -11.65
C ASN A 294 -8.65 -10.03 -11.70
N ASN A 295 -8.48 -10.69 -10.56
CA ASN A 295 -8.53 -12.14 -10.51
C ASN A 295 -9.99 -12.59 -10.53
N ASP A 296 -10.51 -12.77 -11.74
CA ASP A 296 -11.88 -13.17 -12.05
C ASP A 296 -12.04 -14.67 -11.79
N GLY A 297 -12.00 -15.02 -10.50
CA GLY A 297 -12.41 -16.34 -10.04
C GLY A 297 -13.78 -16.66 -10.63
N THR A 298 -13.84 -17.72 -11.44
CA THR A 298 -15.04 -18.11 -12.17
C THR A 298 -16.09 -18.80 -11.29
N ASP A 299 -15.69 -19.25 -10.10
CA ASP A 299 -16.55 -19.97 -9.17
C ASP A 299 -16.95 -19.09 -7.98
N ASP A 300 -18.20 -19.20 -7.55
CA ASP A 300 -18.75 -18.64 -6.29
C ASP A 300 -18.16 -19.35 -5.03
N GLU A 301 -17.00 -20.00 -5.16
CA GLU A 301 -16.26 -20.59 -4.05
C GLU A 301 -15.31 -19.57 -3.40
N VAL A 302 -15.00 -19.80 -2.11
CA VAL A 302 -14.02 -19.00 -1.38
C VAL A 302 -12.64 -19.14 -2.03
N ASP A 303 -12.11 -18.03 -2.51
CA ASP A 303 -10.81 -17.98 -3.18
C ASP A 303 -9.67 -17.60 -2.23
N PHE A 304 -9.04 -18.62 -1.64
CA PHE A 304 -7.84 -18.41 -0.83
C PHE A 304 -6.60 -18.01 -1.63
N ALA A 305 -6.62 -18.04 -2.97
CA ALA A 305 -5.49 -17.54 -3.76
C ALA A 305 -5.26 -16.04 -3.51
N ARG A 306 -6.35 -15.28 -3.30
CA ARG A 306 -6.31 -13.85 -2.91
C ARG A 306 -5.67 -13.59 -1.54
N ALA A 307 -5.68 -14.59 -0.65
CA ALA A 307 -4.95 -14.53 0.61
C ALA A 307 -3.42 -14.68 0.43
N GLY A 308 -2.97 -14.90 -0.80
CA GLY A 308 -1.57 -15.07 -1.14
C GLY A 308 -1.06 -16.48 -0.89
N LEU A 309 -1.87 -17.49 -1.19
CA LEU A 309 -1.48 -18.89 -1.07
C LEU A 309 -1.26 -19.55 -2.43
N PRO A 310 -0.28 -20.47 -2.51
CA PRO A 310 -0.08 -21.25 -3.71
C PRO A 310 -1.26 -22.24 -3.92
N PRO A 311 -1.57 -22.64 -5.17
CA PRO A 311 -2.77 -23.42 -5.50
C PRO A 311 -2.91 -24.75 -4.74
N ASP A 312 -1.78 -25.40 -4.43
CA ASP A 312 -1.72 -26.66 -3.67
C ASP A 312 -2.19 -26.46 -2.22
N GLN A 313 -1.77 -25.36 -1.57
CA GLN A 313 -2.21 -24.98 -0.24
C GLN A 313 -3.67 -24.52 -0.22
N VAL A 314 -4.12 -23.81 -1.25
CA VAL A 314 -5.53 -23.42 -1.41
C VAL A 314 -6.44 -24.66 -1.40
N LYS A 315 -6.11 -25.70 -2.18
CA LYS A 315 -6.86 -26.96 -2.19
C LYS A 315 -6.89 -27.64 -0.82
N LYS A 316 -5.75 -27.67 -0.13
CA LYS A 316 -5.63 -28.23 1.24
C LYS A 316 -6.46 -27.45 2.26
N LEU A 317 -6.52 -26.13 2.16
CA LEU A 317 -7.34 -25.32 3.06
C LEU A 317 -8.82 -25.45 2.77
N ARG A 318 -9.24 -25.48 1.50
CA ARG A 318 -10.64 -25.71 1.13
C ARG A 318 -11.14 -27.05 1.68
N THR A 319 -10.35 -28.11 1.54
CA THR A 319 -10.69 -29.43 2.12
C THR A 319 -10.73 -29.40 3.65
N THR A 320 -9.78 -28.71 4.29
CA THR A 320 -9.76 -28.52 5.75
C THR A 320 -10.98 -27.74 6.24
N LEU A 321 -11.37 -26.66 5.54
CA LEU A 321 -12.56 -25.88 5.84
C LEU A 321 -13.82 -26.73 5.69
N LYS A 322 -13.99 -27.42 4.55
CA LYS A 322 -15.14 -28.32 4.31
C LYS A 322 -15.26 -29.37 5.43
N LYS A 323 -14.14 -29.99 5.83
CA LYS A 323 -14.11 -30.96 6.96
C LYS A 323 -14.51 -30.32 8.29
N ARG A 324 -14.00 -29.13 8.62
CA ARG A 324 -14.32 -28.43 9.87
C ARG A 324 -15.79 -27.99 9.91
N LEU A 325 -16.33 -27.45 8.82
CA LEU A 325 -17.74 -27.08 8.72
C LEU A 325 -18.65 -28.31 8.84
N GLY A 326 -18.29 -29.43 8.20
CA GLY A 326 -19.02 -30.70 8.34
C GLY A 326 -19.05 -31.20 9.79
N ALA A 327 -17.93 -31.10 10.51
CA ALA A 327 -17.86 -31.48 11.93
C ALA A 327 -18.74 -30.59 12.82
N VAL A 328 -18.77 -29.27 12.58
CA VAL A 328 -19.64 -28.32 13.31
C VAL A 328 -21.12 -28.66 13.08
N ARG A 329 -21.52 -28.92 11.83
CA ARG A 329 -22.89 -29.31 11.49
C ARG A 329 -23.30 -30.64 12.10
N ALA A 330 -22.42 -31.64 12.05
CA ALA A 330 -22.66 -32.93 12.69
C ALA A 330 -22.81 -32.81 14.22
N ALA A 331 -22.01 -31.96 14.87
CA ALA A 331 -22.11 -31.70 16.30
C ALA A 331 -23.44 -31.01 16.67
N ARG A 332 -23.91 -30.05 15.87
CA ARG A 332 -25.23 -29.42 16.05
C ARG A 332 -26.37 -30.42 15.89
N SER A 333 -26.32 -31.25 14.85
CA SER A 333 -27.32 -32.30 14.61
C SER A 333 -27.46 -33.27 15.79
N LYS A 334 -26.33 -33.70 16.39
CA LYS A 334 -26.35 -34.57 17.58
C LYS A 334 -27.00 -33.91 18.81
N LYS A 335 -26.78 -32.60 19.03
CA LYS A 335 -27.41 -31.88 20.15
C LYS A 335 -28.93 -31.81 20.00
N THR A 336 -29.44 -31.61 18.79
CA THR A 336 -30.89 -31.56 18.53
C THR A 336 -31.55 -32.92 18.79
N LEU A 337 -30.89 -34.02 18.40
CA LEU A 337 -31.43 -35.37 18.59
C LEU A 337 -31.58 -35.75 20.07
N HIS A 338 -30.60 -35.38 20.91
CA HIS A 338 -30.67 -35.66 22.35
C HIS A 338 -31.76 -34.85 23.06
N LYS A 339 -32.03 -33.61 22.62
CA LYS A 339 -33.10 -32.79 23.22
C LYS A 339 -34.51 -33.30 22.87
N ALA A 340 -34.66 -33.98 21.74
CA ALA A 340 -35.93 -34.61 21.34
C ALA A 340 -36.22 -35.92 22.12
N ALA A 341 -35.19 -36.65 22.53
CA ALA A 341 -35.34 -37.94 23.22
C ALA A 341 -35.69 -37.82 24.72
N THR A 342 -35.54 -36.65 25.34
CA THR A 342 -35.81 -36.42 26.77
C THR A 342 -37.01 -35.53 27.03
N LYS A 343 -37.97 -35.43 26.10
CA LYS A 343 -39.26 -34.79 26.40
C LYS A 343 -40.17 -35.84 27.06
N PRO A 344 -40.35 -35.84 28.40
CA PRO A 344 -41.33 -36.70 29.02
C PRO A 344 -42.71 -36.31 28.49
N THR A 345 -43.47 -37.33 28.11
CA THR A 345 -44.89 -37.29 27.81
C THR A 345 -45.63 -36.81 29.07
N SER A 346 -45.76 -35.50 29.26
CA SER A 346 -46.76 -34.93 30.16
C SER A 346 -47.98 -34.58 29.32
N ASP A 347 -48.95 -35.48 29.42
CA ASP A 347 -50.31 -35.39 28.92
C ASP A 347 -51.11 -34.41 29.81
N SER A 348 -51.37 -33.20 29.31
CA SER A 348 -52.40 -32.22 29.75
C SER A 348 -52.37 -31.08 28.72
N SER A 349 -53.36 -30.91 27.85
CA SER A 349 -54.67 -30.27 28.10
C SER A 349 -54.56 -28.78 28.43
N GLU A 350 -55.42 -28.02 27.74
CA GLU A 350 -55.79 -26.59 27.89
C GLU A 350 -54.92 -25.52 27.21
N PHE A 351 -55.46 -25.04 26.08
CA PHE A 351 -55.84 -23.63 25.83
C PHE A 351 -54.94 -22.54 26.43
N GLU A 352 -54.33 -21.71 25.59
CA GLU A 352 -54.67 -20.28 25.54
C GLU A 352 -53.91 -19.52 24.44
N HIS A 353 -54.70 -18.69 23.74
CA HIS A 353 -54.41 -17.50 22.94
C HIS A 353 -52.97 -17.17 22.49
N GLU A 354 -52.80 -17.09 21.17
CA GLU A 354 -51.87 -16.16 20.53
C GLU A 354 -52.34 -14.70 20.74
N PRO A 355 -51.47 -13.79 21.22
CA PRO A 355 -51.67 -12.37 21.00
C PRO A 355 -50.96 -11.94 19.70
N ASP A 356 -51.73 -11.37 18.78
CA ASP A 356 -51.23 -10.53 17.69
C ASP A 356 -50.42 -9.37 18.28
N VAL A 357 -49.12 -9.33 17.97
CA VAL A 357 -48.25 -8.20 18.28
C VAL A 357 -48.34 -7.21 17.14
N GLU A 358 -49.34 -6.33 17.22
CA GLU A 358 -49.38 -5.09 16.45
C GLU A 358 -48.25 -4.16 16.95
N SER A 359 -47.38 -3.79 16.02
CA SER A 359 -46.30 -2.82 16.19
C SER A 359 -46.90 -1.41 16.33
N GLN A 360 -47.21 -1.00 17.56
CA GLN A 360 -47.52 0.39 17.89
C GLN A 360 -46.22 1.20 17.95
N ASN A 361 -46.01 2.04 16.94
CA ASN A 361 -45.09 3.17 16.99
C ASN A 361 -45.79 4.30 17.76
N ASP A 362 -45.51 4.42 19.06
CA ASP A 362 -45.83 5.62 19.82
C ASP A 362 -44.75 6.68 19.57
N GLU A 363 -45.11 7.68 18.77
CA GLU A 363 -44.46 8.99 18.72
C GLU A 363 -44.75 9.74 20.03
N LEU A 364 -43.83 9.66 20.99
CA LEU A 364 -43.78 10.57 22.12
C LEU A 364 -42.99 11.82 21.73
N ALA A 365 -43.71 12.88 21.39
CA ALA A 365 -43.21 14.24 21.38
C ALA A 365 -43.09 14.73 22.84
N ASP A 366 -41.87 14.70 23.38
CA ASP A 366 -41.52 15.42 24.61
C ASP A 366 -40.77 16.71 24.24
N ASP A 367 -41.52 17.81 24.27
CA ASP A 367 -41.01 19.18 24.25
C ASP A 367 -40.31 19.47 25.59
N VAL A 368 -39.02 19.15 25.67
CA VAL A 368 -38.14 19.63 26.75
C VAL A 368 -37.29 20.77 26.19
N ALA A 369 -37.71 22.00 26.49
CA ALA A 369 -36.95 23.21 26.30
C ALA A 369 -35.67 23.15 27.17
N SER A 370 -34.58 22.67 26.57
CA SER A 370 -33.25 22.70 27.14
C SER A 370 -32.54 23.98 26.67
N ASP A 371 -32.18 24.84 27.62
CA ASP A 371 -31.23 25.94 27.45
C ASP A 371 -29.89 25.36 26.95
N HIS A 372 -29.73 25.26 25.64
CA HIS A 372 -28.47 24.88 25.02
C HIS A 372 -27.54 26.10 25.05
N GLU A 373 -26.49 26.02 25.89
CA GLU A 373 -25.28 26.82 25.66
C GLU A 373 -24.87 26.68 24.19
N PRO A 374 -24.51 27.79 23.52
CA PRO A 374 -24.12 27.74 22.11
C PRO A 374 -22.92 26.81 21.97
N GLU A 375 -23.15 25.64 21.37
CA GLU A 375 -22.06 24.74 21.04
C GLU A 375 -21.02 25.52 20.22
N PRO A 376 -19.71 25.41 20.55
CA PRO A 376 -18.67 26.12 19.84
C PRO A 376 -18.79 25.81 18.35
N ILE A 377 -18.86 26.85 17.52
CA ILE A 377 -18.95 26.74 16.06
C ILE A 377 -17.86 25.79 15.59
N VAL A 378 -18.29 24.62 15.13
CA VAL A 378 -17.40 23.56 14.66
C VAL A 378 -17.22 23.78 13.17
N ASP A 379 -16.11 24.44 12.80
CA ASP A 379 -15.68 24.51 11.41
C ASP A 379 -15.41 23.08 10.91
N PHE A 380 -16.30 22.59 10.04
CA PHE A 380 -16.01 21.44 9.20
C PHE A 380 -15.05 21.90 8.09
N ASP A 381 -14.16 21.01 7.67
CA ASP A 381 -13.22 21.25 6.57
C ASP A 381 -14.01 21.66 5.31
N SER A 382 -13.93 22.95 4.96
CA SER A 382 -14.75 23.58 3.92
C SER A 382 -14.40 23.11 2.50
N ASP A 383 -13.43 22.20 2.35
CA ASP A 383 -12.99 21.62 1.08
C ASP A 383 -14.08 20.73 0.41
N PHE A 384 -15.23 20.52 1.05
CA PHE A 384 -16.38 19.79 0.46
C PHE A 384 -17.68 20.60 0.37
N SER A 385 -17.69 21.86 0.82
CA SER A 385 -18.79 22.79 0.50
C SER A 385 -18.41 23.52 -0.77
N VAL A 386 -18.90 23.03 -1.92
CA VAL A 386 -19.07 23.88 -3.09
C VAL A 386 -20.01 24.99 -2.65
N ASP A 387 -19.48 26.20 -2.47
CA ASP A 387 -20.28 27.36 -2.10
C ASP A 387 -21.43 27.49 -3.10
N THR A 388 -22.64 27.34 -2.59
CA THR A 388 -23.85 27.59 -3.35
C THR A 388 -23.91 29.10 -3.57
N THR A 389 -23.42 29.53 -4.73
CA THR A 389 -23.73 30.78 -5.45
C THR A 389 -24.04 31.98 -4.55
N PRO A 390 -23.10 32.93 -4.33
CA PRO A 390 -23.44 34.15 -3.63
C PRO A 390 -24.41 34.99 -4.49
N PRO A 391 -25.42 35.65 -3.88
CA PRO A 391 -26.31 36.54 -4.61
C PRO A 391 -25.52 37.76 -5.10
N ALA A 392 -25.80 38.15 -6.34
CA ALA A 392 -25.18 39.28 -7.04
C ALA A 392 -25.08 40.51 -6.13
N SER A 393 -23.85 40.95 -5.86
CA SER A 393 -23.56 42.28 -5.34
C SER A 393 -22.30 42.81 -6.02
N ALA A 394 -22.49 43.91 -6.73
CA ALA A 394 -21.45 44.69 -7.37
C ALA A 394 -20.67 45.47 -6.33
N SER A 395 -19.35 45.30 -6.26
CA SER A 395 -18.38 46.34 -5.87
C SER A 395 -16.99 45.75 -5.58
N SER A 396 -15.98 46.43 -6.13
CA SER A 396 -14.59 46.54 -5.66
C SER A 396 -13.58 45.53 -6.19
N ASP A 397 -12.83 46.00 -7.19
CA ASP A 397 -11.55 45.49 -7.67
C ASP A 397 -10.61 45.14 -6.51
N VAL A 398 -10.29 43.86 -6.39
CA VAL A 398 -9.09 43.37 -5.73
C VAL A 398 -8.52 42.36 -6.70
N GLU A 399 -7.42 42.73 -7.36
CA GLU A 399 -6.62 41.80 -8.16
C GLU A 399 -5.96 40.82 -7.17
N GLU A 400 -6.70 39.79 -6.79
CA GLU A 400 -6.13 38.61 -6.17
C GLU A 400 -5.35 37.86 -7.25
N ASP A 401 -4.07 37.60 -6.96
CA ASP A 401 -3.18 36.72 -7.71
C ASP A 401 -3.95 35.48 -8.14
N MET A 402 -4.38 35.45 -9.40
CA MET A 402 -5.12 34.32 -9.94
C MET A 402 -4.22 33.10 -9.88
N ASP A 403 -4.67 32.09 -9.13
CA ASP A 403 -4.20 30.72 -9.26
C ASP A 403 -4.05 30.39 -10.76
N PRO A 404 -2.97 29.70 -11.18
CA PRO A 404 -2.75 29.37 -12.58
C PRO A 404 -4.02 28.70 -13.12
N GLN A 405 -4.69 29.38 -14.06
CA GLN A 405 -5.90 28.87 -14.69
C GLN A 405 -5.58 27.48 -15.24
N TRP A 406 -6.14 26.46 -14.61
CA TRP A 406 -6.08 25.11 -15.13
C TRP A 406 -6.62 25.14 -16.57
N PRO A 407 -5.96 24.44 -17.51
CA PRO A 407 -6.39 24.43 -18.90
C PRO A 407 -7.85 24.01 -19.00
N GLU A 408 -8.56 24.58 -19.97
CA GLU A 408 -9.98 24.27 -20.19
C GLU A 408 -10.19 22.74 -20.29
N PRO A 409 -11.24 22.19 -19.66
CA PRO A 409 -11.45 20.75 -19.59
C PRO A 409 -11.56 20.08 -20.97
N GLU A 410 -11.93 20.83 -22.01
CA GLU A 410 -11.97 20.35 -23.40
C GLU A 410 -10.56 20.01 -23.91
N ILE A 411 -9.55 20.83 -23.60
CA ILE A 411 -8.15 20.58 -23.97
C ILE A 411 -7.63 19.30 -23.29
N LEU A 412 -7.98 19.11 -22.00
CA LEU A 412 -7.59 17.92 -21.24
C LEU A 412 -8.12 16.62 -21.85
N THR A 413 -9.24 16.66 -22.59
CA THR A 413 -9.76 15.45 -23.27
C THR A 413 -9.00 15.08 -24.54
N VAL A 414 -8.29 16.03 -25.15
CA VAL A 414 -7.51 15.82 -26.39
C VAL A 414 -6.06 15.47 -26.09
N LEU A 415 -5.54 15.91 -24.94
CA LEU A 415 -4.18 15.58 -24.51
C LEU A 415 -4.03 14.08 -24.25
N PRO A 416 -3.02 13.41 -24.84
CA PRO A 416 -2.60 12.08 -24.41
C PRO A 416 -2.33 12.11 -22.90
N CYS A 417 -2.99 11.24 -22.14
CA CYS A 417 -2.87 11.24 -20.68
C CYS A 417 -1.42 11.01 -20.23
N GLU A 418 -0.61 10.35 -21.06
CA GLU A 418 0.81 10.11 -20.80
C GLU A 418 1.68 11.37 -20.80
N ILE A 419 1.20 12.49 -21.37
CA ILE A 419 1.89 13.79 -21.34
C ILE A 419 1.65 14.51 -20.00
N LEU A 420 0.55 14.19 -19.30
CA LEU A 420 0.22 14.78 -18.00
C LEU A 420 1.02 14.16 -16.85
N ASP A 421 1.60 12.98 -17.07
CA ASP A 421 2.48 12.36 -16.09
C ASP A 421 3.88 12.99 -16.15
N PRO A 422 4.51 13.32 -15.00
CA PRO A 422 5.87 13.83 -14.99
C PRO A 422 6.82 12.82 -15.64
N PRO A 423 7.77 13.29 -16.46
CA PRO A 423 8.66 12.41 -17.18
C PRO A 423 9.45 11.51 -16.22
N GLN A 424 9.33 10.20 -16.41
CA GLN A 424 10.06 9.22 -15.60
C GLN A 424 11.56 9.32 -15.90
N VAL A 425 12.37 9.50 -14.86
CA VAL A 425 13.84 9.51 -15.02
C VAL A 425 14.29 8.14 -15.54
N PRO A 426 15.14 8.06 -16.57
CA PRO A 426 15.66 6.80 -17.06
C PRO A 426 16.26 6.00 -15.90
N GLY A 427 15.92 4.72 -15.80
CA GLY A 427 16.54 3.85 -14.80
C GLY A 427 18.01 3.55 -15.13
N TYR A 428 18.49 2.38 -14.73
CA TYR A 428 19.85 1.92 -15.04
C TYR A 428 20.18 1.82 -16.55
N SER A 429 19.17 1.83 -17.42
CA SER A 429 19.34 1.81 -18.87
C SER A 429 19.88 3.12 -19.45
N HIS A 430 19.74 4.25 -18.73
CA HIS A 430 20.02 5.60 -19.25
C HIS A 430 19.22 5.97 -20.51
N GLN A 431 18.18 5.18 -20.83
CA GLN A 431 17.34 5.34 -22.00
C GLN A 431 15.92 5.68 -21.57
N TRP A 432 15.40 6.80 -22.07
CA TRP A 432 14.00 7.19 -21.96
C TRP A 432 13.29 6.92 -23.28
N THR A 433 12.04 6.46 -23.21
CA THR A 433 11.19 6.21 -24.39
C THR A 433 9.89 6.97 -24.22
N CYS A 434 9.46 7.68 -25.25
CA CYS A 434 8.21 8.44 -25.20
C CYS A 434 7.02 7.51 -24.88
N PRO A 435 6.21 7.81 -23.86
CA PRO A 435 5.10 6.96 -23.47
C PRO A 435 3.88 7.08 -24.40
N VAL A 436 3.82 8.13 -25.24
CA VAL A 436 2.72 8.38 -26.17
C VAL A 436 2.58 7.21 -27.16
N HIS A 437 1.37 6.67 -27.30
CA HIS A 437 1.11 5.50 -28.13
C HIS A 437 1.61 5.69 -29.58
N ARG A 438 2.43 4.73 -30.05
CA ARG A 438 3.07 4.71 -31.39
C ARG A 438 4.17 5.75 -31.61
N CYS A 439 4.60 6.47 -30.59
CA CYS A 439 5.82 7.24 -30.67
C CYS A 439 7.03 6.32 -30.51
N ALA A 440 7.95 6.36 -31.46
CA ALA A 440 9.21 5.60 -31.40
C ALA A 440 10.39 6.46 -30.94
N TYR A 441 10.13 7.68 -30.47
CA TYR A 441 11.17 8.59 -30.02
C TYR A 441 11.81 8.08 -28.73
N THR A 442 13.14 8.04 -28.73
CA THR A 442 13.94 7.60 -27.59
C THR A 442 15.09 8.55 -27.35
N ILE A 443 15.45 8.71 -26.09
CA ILE A 443 16.59 9.51 -25.64
C ILE A 443 17.55 8.55 -24.95
N ASP A 444 18.71 8.29 -25.56
CA ASP A 444 19.82 7.63 -24.88
C ASP A 444 20.75 8.72 -24.33
N MET A 445 20.74 8.90 -23.01
CA MET A 445 21.55 9.93 -22.35
C MET A 445 23.06 9.72 -22.53
N LEU A 446 23.49 8.51 -22.88
CA LEU A 446 24.89 8.21 -23.20
C LEU A 446 25.23 8.49 -24.67
N HIS A 447 24.24 8.53 -25.56
CA HIS A 447 24.40 8.70 -27.01
C HIS A 447 23.35 9.66 -27.58
N LEU A 448 23.31 10.88 -27.04
CA LEU A 448 22.39 11.93 -27.51
C LEU A 448 22.60 12.22 -29.00
N THR A 449 21.50 12.18 -29.75
CA THR A 449 21.48 12.56 -31.17
C THR A 449 21.34 14.08 -31.34
N ASP A 450 21.62 14.59 -32.54
CA ASP A 450 21.39 16.01 -32.85
C ASP A 450 19.92 16.40 -32.70
N GLU A 451 19.01 15.47 -33.00
CA GLU A 451 17.56 15.63 -32.78
C GLU A 451 17.24 15.75 -31.29
N ASN A 452 17.84 14.91 -30.43
CA ASN A 452 17.63 15.00 -28.98
C ASN A 452 18.14 16.31 -28.38
N THR A 453 19.08 16.99 -29.02
CA THR A 453 19.61 18.27 -28.51
C THR A 453 19.04 19.47 -29.27
N ARG A 454 18.00 19.28 -30.08
CA ARG A 454 17.32 20.37 -30.78
C ARG A 454 16.56 21.23 -29.77
N GLY A 455 17.03 22.45 -29.55
CA GLY A 455 16.45 23.41 -28.61
C GLY A 455 17.40 23.85 -27.50
N LEU A 456 18.34 22.97 -27.11
CA LEU A 456 19.29 23.27 -26.05
C LEU A 456 20.34 24.31 -26.47
N ASP A 457 20.78 25.14 -25.52
CA ASP A 457 21.90 26.07 -25.73
C ASP A 457 23.25 25.33 -25.88
N SER A 458 24.24 26.04 -26.41
CA SER A 458 25.55 25.44 -26.74
C SER A 458 26.35 24.98 -25.51
N ASP A 459 26.19 25.62 -24.37
CA ASP A 459 26.90 25.26 -23.14
C ASP A 459 26.24 24.04 -22.47
N THR A 460 24.91 23.95 -22.51
CA THR A 460 24.16 22.78 -22.07
C THR A 460 24.47 21.55 -22.92
N LYS A 461 24.52 21.72 -24.25
CA LYS A 461 25.00 20.67 -25.18
C LYS A 461 26.41 20.20 -24.82
N ARG A 462 27.32 21.14 -24.57
CA ARG A 462 28.71 20.82 -24.19
C ARG A 462 28.76 20.07 -22.85
N PHE A 463 27.92 20.45 -21.88
CA PHE A 463 27.81 19.79 -20.58
C PHE A 463 27.34 18.33 -20.72
N LEU A 464 26.23 18.09 -21.42
CA LEU A 464 25.69 16.74 -21.63
C LEU A 464 26.66 15.86 -22.44
N CYS A 465 27.21 16.38 -23.54
CA CYS A 465 28.18 15.66 -24.36
C CYS A 465 29.51 15.39 -23.66
N GLY A 466 29.81 16.14 -22.58
CA GLY A 466 31.00 15.94 -21.77
C GLY A 466 31.01 14.63 -20.98
N LYS A 467 29.84 14.00 -20.76
CA LYS A 467 29.66 12.74 -20.01
C LYS A 467 30.35 12.70 -18.64
N ARG A 468 30.53 13.86 -18.00
CA ARG A 468 31.13 14.02 -16.66
C ARG A 468 30.08 14.25 -15.57
N TRP A 469 28.88 13.74 -15.80
CA TRP A 469 27.71 13.94 -14.97
C TRP A 469 27.15 12.59 -14.49
N HIS A 470 26.27 12.65 -13.50
CA HIS A 470 25.49 11.53 -13.02
C HIS A 470 24.00 11.77 -13.28
N LEU A 471 23.23 10.70 -13.51
CA LEU A 471 21.82 10.84 -13.85
C LEU A 471 20.96 11.44 -12.71
N GLY A 472 21.47 11.42 -11.48
CA GLY A 472 20.86 12.08 -10.33
C GLY A 472 21.33 13.52 -10.11
N ASP A 473 22.17 14.07 -10.98
CA ASP A 473 22.56 15.49 -10.90
C ASP A 473 21.37 16.34 -11.35
N GLU A 474 20.98 17.32 -10.53
CA GLU A 474 19.84 18.24 -10.77
C GLU A 474 19.89 18.85 -12.19
N LYS A 475 21.06 19.37 -12.57
CA LYS A 475 21.28 19.93 -13.91
C LYS A 475 21.02 18.94 -15.05
N VAL A 476 21.30 17.65 -14.88
CA VAL A 476 21.03 16.64 -15.91
C VAL A 476 19.54 16.36 -16.03
N LEU A 477 18.82 16.36 -14.91
CA LEU A 477 17.37 16.20 -14.87
C LEU A 477 16.67 17.38 -15.54
N ASP A 478 17.09 18.61 -15.26
CA ASP A 478 16.56 19.82 -15.90
C ASP A 478 16.74 19.76 -17.43
N CYS A 479 17.94 19.35 -17.88
CA CYS A 479 18.23 19.21 -19.30
C CYS A 479 17.39 18.10 -19.94
N LEU A 480 17.19 16.98 -19.26
CA LEU A 480 16.38 15.88 -19.77
C LEU A 480 14.91 16.30 -19.88
N GLU A 481 14.39 17.00 -18.87
CA GLU A 481 13.04 17.55 -18.87
C GLU A 481 12.86 18.52 -20.05
N GLU A 482 13.83 19.40 -20.29
CA GLU A 482 13.80 20.31 -21.44
C GLU A 482 13.75 19.55 -22.79
N ILE A 483 14.56 18.50 -22.97
CA ILE A 483 14.53 17.66 -24.18
C ILE A 483 13.15 16.98 -24.35
N ILE A 484 12.58 16.46 -23.26
CA ILE A 484 11.27 15.80 -23.29
C ILE A 484 10.16 16.81 -23.61
N ASN A 485 10.20 17.99 -23.02
CA ASN A 485 9.25 19.06 -23.26
C ASN A 485 9.26 19.50 -24.73
N PHE A 486 10.43 19.67 -25.35
CA PHE A 486 10.53 19.94 -26.78
C PHE A 486 9.87 18.85 -27.63
N HIS A 487 10.05 17.57 -27.26
CA HIS A 487 9.41 16.46 -27.96
C HIS A 487 7.89 16.42 -27.74
N TYR A 488 7.40 16.74 -26.54
CA TYR A 488 5.96 16.85 -26.26
C TYR A 488 5.32 18.00 -27.02
N ILE A 489 6.01 19.13 -27.22
CA ILE A 489 5.54 20.21 -28.09
C ILE A 489 5.33 19.72 -29.53
N ASP A 490 6.19 18.84 -30.05
CA ASP A 490 5.97 18.22 -31.37
C ASP A 490 4.71 17.35 -31.40
N HIS A 491 4.38 16.64 -30.31
CA HIS A 491 3.12 15.89 -30.19
C HIS A 491 1.90 16.82 -30.20
N LEU A 492 1.95 17.91 -29.43
CA LEU A 492 0.86 18.89 -29.37
C LEU A 492 0.66 19.57 -30.73
N THR A 493 1.75 19.90 -31.41
CA THR A 493 1.73 20.49 -32.76
C THR A 493 1.07 19.53 -33.76
N HIS A 494 1.32 18.22 -33.67
CA HIS A 494 0.65 17.22 -34.53
C HIS A 494 -0.84 17.05 -34.23
N LEU A 495 -1.30 17.45 -33.04
CA LEU A 495 -2.71 17.49 -32.66
C LEU A 495 -3.37 18.84 -32.97
N ASP A 496 -2.68 19.70 -33.73
CA ASP A 496 -3.10 21.09 -34.01
C ASP A 496 -3.32 21.93 -32.73
N ILE A 497 -2.61 21.61 -31.65
CA ILE A 497 -2.60 22.38 -30.40
C ILE A 497 -1.34 23.24 -30.37
N GLN A 498 -1.51 24.57 -30.41
CA GLN A 498 -0.42 25.53 -30.32
C GLN A 498 -0.38 26.17 -28.93
N ILE A 499 0.80 26.14 -28.30
CA ILE A 499 1.08 26.87 -27.06
C ILE A 499 1.65 28.24 -27.45
N ALA A 500 0.94 29.32 -27.11
CA ALA A 500 1.47 30.67 -27.30
C ALA A 500 2.63 30.93 -26.32
N ALA A 501 3.49 31.91 -26.65
CA ALA A 501 4.66 32.26 -25.83
C ALA A 501 4.30 32.68 -24.38
N ASP A 502 3.05 33.06 -24.14
CA ASP A 502 2.50 33.47 -22.85
C ASP A 502 1.66 32.37 -22.16
N PHE A 503 1.80 31.10 -22.60
CA PHE A 503 0.99 29.94 -22.17
C PHE A 503 -0.50 29.99 -22.52
N ASP A 504 -0.93 30.94 -23.36
CA ASP A 504 -2.28 30.96 -23.90
C ASP A 504 -2.49 29.81 -24.90
N TRP A 505 -3.55 29.04 -24.69
CA TRP A 505 -3.95 27.95 -25.57
C TRP A 505 -4.74 28.50 -26.76
N ILE A 506 -4.28 28.24 -27.99
CA ILE A 506 -5.01 28.63 -29.20
C ILE A 506 -5.86 27.44 -29.67
N HIS A 507 -7.18 27.60 -29.63
CA HIS A 507 -8.15 26.54 -29.91
C HIS A 507 -8.04 26.04 -31.37
N PRO A 508 -8.16 24.72 -31.65
CA PRO A 508 -8.14 24.18 -33.02
C PRO A 508 -9.23 24.77 -33.94
N GLU A 509 -10.37 25.17 -33.36
CA GLU A 509 -11.50 25.78 -34.10
C GLU A 509 -11.22 27.21 -34.60
N SER A 510 -10.17 27.87 -34.11
CA SER A 510 -9.78 29.21 -34.55
C SER A 510 -8.97 29.22 -35.87
N HIS A 511 -8.64 28.04 -36.40
CA HIS A 511 -7.97 27.89 -37.68
C HIS A 511 -8.99 27.74 -38.82
N VAL A 512 -8.95 28.67 -39.78
CA VAL A 512 -9.66 28.56 -41.06
C VAL A 512 -9.29 27.20 -41.69
N PRO A 513 -10.26 26.34 -42.04
CA PRO A 513 -9.95 25.04 -42.62
C PRO A 513 -9.11 25.21 -43.88
N ARG A 514 -7.90 24.65 -43.90
CA ARG A 514 -7.21 24.39 -45.17
C ARG A 514 -8.09 23.41 -45.94
N THR A 515 -8.82 23.91 -46.93
CA THR A 515 -9.52 23.10 -47.92
C THR A 515 -8.50 22.24 -48.67
N ARG A 516 -8.29 21.02 -48.18
CA ARG A 516 -7.51 20.01 -48.86
C ARG A 516 -8.39 19.46 -49.98
N GLU A 517 -8.27 20.04 -51.17
CA GLU A 517 -8.84 19.47 -52.39
C GLU A 517 -8.36 18.01 -52.53
N ARG A 518 -9.26 17.05 -52.28
CA ARG A 518 -9.03 15.64 -52.58
C ARG A 518 -9.13 15.45 -54.08
N GLY A 519 -7.99 15.48 -54.77
CA GLY A 519 -7.85 14.83 -56.06
C GLY A 519 -8.07 13.30 -55.92
N PRO A 520 -8.66 12.63 -56.91
CA PRO A 520 -8.94 11.20 -56.84
C PRO A 520 -7.63 10.40 -56.84
N GLN A 521 -7.42 9.58 -55.81
CA GLN A 521 -6.30 8.63 -55.79
C GLN A 521 -6.55 7.48 -56.78
N PRO A 522 -5.50 7.02 -57.50
CA PRO A 522 -5.61 5.88 -58.38
C PRO A 522 -5.67 4.58 -57.57
N ARG A 523 -6.61 3.72 -57.98
CA ARG A 523 -6.84 2.37 -57.46
C ARG A 523 -5.65 1.49 -57.87
N LEU A 524 -4.80 1.10 -56.93
CA LEU A 524 -3.78 0.08 -57.14
C LEU A 524 -4.42 -1.31 -56.99
N GLU A 525 -4.56 -2.00 -58.13
CA GLU A 525 -4.79 -3.43 -58.21
C GLU A 525 -3.56 -4.17 -57.64
N MET A 526 -3.77 -5.00 -56.63
CA MET A 526 -2.83 -6.07 -56.30
C MET A 526 -3.57 -7.38 -56.38
N ASP A 527 -3.36 -8.08 -57.49
CA ASP A 527 -3.76 -9.46 -57.67
C ASP A 527 -2.52 -10.26 -58.12
N LYS A 528 -2.26 -11.33 -57.36
CA LYS A 528 -1.55 -12.58 -57.72
C LYS A 528 -0.02 -12.68 -57.65
N LEU A 529 0.35 -13.93 -57.27
CA LEU A 529 1.63 -14.68 -57.37
C LEU A 529 2.58 -14.46 -56.15
N VAL A 530 2.96 -15.45 -55.34
CA VAL A 530 3.52 -16.81 -55.64
C VAL A 530 3.60 -17.69 -54.37
N LYS A 531 3.22 -18.98 -54.52
CA LYS A 531 3.70 -20.28 -53.93
C LYS A 531 4.00 -20.38 -52.41
N GLU A 532 3.36 -21.29 -51.65
CA GLU A 532 3.55 -22.75 -51.59
C GLU A 532 5.00 -23.21 -51.46
N GLU A 533 5.45 -23.42 -50.21
CA GLU A 533 6.41 -24.47 -49.86
C GLU A 533 5.98 -25.15 -48.54
N ASP A 534 5.55 -26.39 -48.69
CA ASP A 534 5.39 -27.40 -47.64
C ASP A 534 6.77 -27.83 -47.12
N VAL A 535 6.99 -27.75 -45.80
CA VAL A 535 8.02 -28.56 -45.13
C VAL A 535 7.40 -29.27 -43.92
N SER A 536 7.21 -30.56 -44.14
CA SER A 536 7.04 -31.65 -43.17
C SER A 536 7.95 -31.52 -41.94
N MET A 537 7.37 -31.60 -40.75
CA MET A 537 8.07 -31.89 -39.50
C MET A 537 7.43 -33.13 -38.86
N ASP A 538 8.17 -34.25 -38.92
CA ASP A 538 7.82 -35.52 -38.31
C ASP A 538 7.83 -35.46 -36.77
N PRO A 539 6.97 -36.26 -36.09
CA PRO A 539 6.89 -36.30 -34.63
C PRO A 539 7.91 -37.27 -34.01
N ILE A 540 8.80 -36.76 -33.15
CA ILE A 540 9.66 -37.57 -32.29
C ILE A 540 8.87 -38.06 -31.07
N SER A 541 8.64 -39.36 -31.03
CA SER A 541 8.06 -40.10 -29.90
C SER A 541 9.10 -40.54 -28.85
N PRO A 542 8.67 -40.99 -27.66
CA PRO A 542 9.36 -40.69 -26.39
C PRO A 542 10.34 -41.77 -25.91
N GLY A 543 11.48 -41.33 -25.40
CA GLY A 543 12.48 -42.17 -24.74
C GLY A 543 12.19 -42.37 -23.25
N ARG A 544 11.71 -43.57 -22.90
CA ARG A 544 11.73 -44.13 -21.53
C ARG A 544 13.17 -44.15 -20.98
N ARG A 545 13.42 -43.54 -19.82
CA ARG A 545 14.49 -43.98 -18.90
C ARG A 545 13.96 -44.12 -17.49
N ARG A 546 13.94 -45.37 -17.02
CA ARG A 546 13.92 -45.76 -15.62
C ARG A 546 15.30 -45.49 -15.02
N SER A 547 15.38 -44.81 -13.89
CA SER A 547 16.49 -45.00 -12.95
C SER A 547 16.00 -44.78 -11.52
N ALA A 548 15.99 -45.87 -10.77
CA ALA A 548 15.89 -45.91 -9.33
C ALA A 548 17.14 -45.28 -8.68
N ARG A 549 16.96 -44.55 -7.59
CA ARG A 549 17.92 -44.35 -6.49
C ARG A 549 17.17 -43.69 -5.32
N GLN A 550 16.81 -44.51 -4.34
CA GLN A 550 17.49 -44.60 -3.03
C GLN A 550 17.41 -43.31 -2.20
N ARG A 551 16.49 -43.34 -1.23
CA ARG A 551 16.45 -42.47 -0.05
C ARG A 551 17.62 -42.84 0.88
N PRO A 552 18.32 -41.87 1.47
CA PRO A 552 18.93 -42.06 2.78
C PRO A 552 17.98 -41.51 3.85
N SER A 553 17.49 -42.43 4.67
CA SER A 553 16.98 -42.20 6.00
C SER A 553 18.08 -41.58 6.88
N PHE A 554 17.84 -40.40 7.44
CA PHE A 554 18.52 -39.96 8.64
C PHE A 554 17.51 -39.82 9.76
N PHE A 555 17.54 -40.80 10.67
CA PHE A 555 17.09 -40.64 12.04
C PHE A 555 18.04 -39.66 12.73
N TYR A 556 17.50 -38.63 13.36
CA TYR A 556 18.10 -38.07 14.55
C TYR A 556 17.02 -37.95 15.62
N THR A 557 17.15 -38.80 16.62
CA THR A 557 16.60 -38.63 17.95
C THR A 557 17.17 -37.37 18.60
N ARG A 558 16.30 -36.42 18.95
CA ARG A 558 16.29 -35.76 20.25
C ARG A 558 14.94 -35.12 20.49
#